data_AF-A0A945VBG5-F1
#
_entry.id   AF-A0A945VBG5-F1
#
_cell.length_a   1.000
_cell.length_b   1.000
_cell.length_c   1.000
_cell.angle_alpha   90.00
_cell.angle_beta   90.00
_cell.angle_gamma   90.00
#
_symmetry.space_group_name_H-M   'P 1'
#
loop_
_entity.id
_entity.type
_entity.pdbx_description
1 polymer ?
#
loop_
_entity_poly.entity_id
_entity_poly.type
_entity_poly.pdbx_seq_one_letter_code
_entity_poly.pdbx_strand_id
1 'polypeptide(L)'
;MAKITHKGSWIKISSLNKEDKKNYLISAGFFLTGAVFWGLHLNTVDGIFGPPIFENTDTSLSFAIIRAMIIICWFIAIIYSKKFLLTQDELMHRYYLYTAASGGFGFVTVGMLFSILQPYLSFTIGFYGYFL
;
A
#
# COMPACT_ATOMS: atom_id res chain seq x y z
N MET A 1 17.72 -14.07 -11.30
CA MET A 1 16.36 -14.55 -11.02
C MET A 1 16.16 -14.55 -9.52
N ALA A 2 15.03 -14.01 -9.04
CA ALA A 2 14.71 -14.00 -7.63
C ALA A 2 14.61 -15.43 -7.06
N LYS A 3 15.23 -15.65 -5.90
CA LYS A 3 15.07 -16.89 -5.12
C LYS A 3 14.14 -16.63 -3.95
N ILE A 4 13.18 -17.52 -3.72
CA ILE A 4 12.38 -17.52 -2.48
C ILE A 4 13.12 -18.32 -1.42
N THR A 5 13.14 -17.83 -0.20
CA THR A 5 13.73 -18.49 0.98
C THR A 5 12.68 -18.69 2.06
N HIS A 6 13.09 -19.27 3.19
CA HIS A 6 12.24 -19.44 4.39
C HIS A 6 10.90 -20.11 4.06
N LYS A 7 10.94 -21.30 3.44
CA LYS A 7 9.76 -22.10 3.08
C LYS A 7 8.75 -21.36 2.19
N GLY A 8 9.23 -20.45 1.35
CA GLY A 8 8.37 -19.72 0.41
C GLY A 8 7.90 -18.36 0.93
N SER A 9 8.32 -17.92 2.11
CA SER A 9 7.80 -16.71 2.74
C SER A 9 8.52 -15.42 2.35
N TRP A 10 9.74 -15.49 1.81
CA TRP A 10 10.57 -14.29 1.59
C TRP A 10 11.37 -14.34 0.29
N ILE A 11 11.53 -13.19 -0.35
CA ILE A 11 12.42 -13.01 -1.49
C ILE A 11 13.84 -12.78 -0.96
N LYS A 12 14.81 -13.58 -1.40
CA LYS A 12 16.23 -13.38 -1.10
C LYS A 12 16.77 -12.21 -1.92
N ILE A 13 16.81 -11.01 -1.35
CA ILE A 13 17.25 -9.78 -2.03
C ILE A 13 18.66 -9.93 -2.64
N SER A 14 19.56 -10.68 -2.00
CA SER A 14 20.92 -10.90 -2.50
C SER A 14 20.98 -11.77 -3.77
N SER A 15 19.88 -12.42 -4.16
CA SER A 15 19.79 -13.23 -5.39
C SER A 15 19.38 -12.41 -6.62
N LEU A 16 18.95 -11.16 -6.43
CA LEU A 16 18.51 -10.28 -7.49
C LEU A 16 19.70 -9.71 -8.27
N ASN A 17 19.54 -9.56 -9.58
CA ASN A 17 20.49 -8.77 -10.37
C ASN A 17 20.39 -7.28 -9.96
N LYS A 18 21.33 -6.46 -10.45
CA LYS A 18 21.42 -5.04 -10.05
C LYS A 18 20.13 -4.25 -10.35
N GLU A 19 19.52 -4.48 -11.49
CA GLU A 19 18.34 -3.72 -11.93
C GLU A 19 17.07 -4.15 -11.18
N ASP A 20 16.85 -5.46 -11.04
CA ASP A 20 15.73 -6.03 -10.28
C ASP A 20 15.84 -5.64 -8.81
N LYS A 21 17.05 -5.67 -8.24
CA LYS A 21 17.30 -5.23 -6.86
C LYS A 21 16.95 -3.76 -6.68
N LYS A 22 17.34 -2.91 -7.62
CA LYS A 22 16.99 -1.48 -7.60
C LYS A 22 15.48 -1.30 -7.63
N ASN A 23 14.80 -1.94 -8.58
CA ASN A 23 13.34 -1.83 -8.73
C ASN A 23 12.60 -2.36 -7.50
N TYR A 24 13.03 -3.51 -6.95
CA TYR A 24 12.46 -4.08 -5.74
C TYR A 24 12.63 -3.16 -4.52
N LEU A 25 13.84 -2.63 -4.29
CA LEU A 25 14.12 -1.77 -3.15
C LEU A 25 13.41 -0.41 -3.25
N ILE A 26 13.35 0.18 -4.45
CA ILE A 26 12.58 1.42 -4.67
C ILE A 26 11.10 1.15 -4.39
N SER A 27 10.55 0.07 -4.94
CA SER A 27 9.16 -0.32 -4.70
C SER A 27 8.86 -0.48 -3.21
N ALA A 28 9.66 -1.29 -2.51
CA ALA A 28 9.49 -1.54 -1.08
C ALA A 28 9.66 -0.25 -0.24
N GLY A 29 10.65 0.58 -0.57
CA GLY A 29 10.88 1.85 0.11
C GLY A 29 9.70 2.80 -0.03
N PHE A 30 9.19 3.01 -1.24
CA PHE A 30 8.03 3.87 -1.46
C PHE A 30 6.74 3.29 -0.87
N PHE A 31 6.56 1.96 -0.85
CA PHE A 31 5.44 1.33 -0.19
C PHE A 31 5.45 1.62 1.33
N LEU A 32 6.60 1.43 1.98
CA LEU A 32 6.77 1.71 3.41
C LEU A 32 6.60 3.20 3.73
N THR A 33 7.15 4.09 2.92
CA THR A 33 6.97 5.54 3.08
C THR A 33 5.49 5.93 2.97
N GLY A 34 4.77 5.39 1.98
CA GLY A 34 3.32 5.59 1.87
C GLY A 34 2.56 5.02 3.08
N ALA A 35 2.99 3.89 3.64
CA ALA A 35 2.40 3.30 4.84
C ALA A 35 2.59 4.19 6.09
N VAL A 36 3.70 4.93 6.19
CA VAL A 36 3.90 5.92 7.25
C VAL A 36 2.86 7.05 7.13
N PHE A 37 2.68 7.62 5.94
CA PHE A 37 1.65 8.64 5.73
C PHE A 37 0.23 8.11 5.95
N TRP A 38 -0.03 6.85 5.57
CA TRP A 38 -1.29 6.18 5.87
C TRP A 38 -1.53 6.08 7.38
N GLY A 39 -0.50 5.72 8.15
CA GLY A 39 -0.58 5.72 9.62
C GLY A 39 -0.95 7.09 10.21
N LEU A 40 -0.48 8.19 9.61
CA LEU A 40 -0.90 9.54 10.01
C LEU A 40 -2.36 9.81 9.66
N HIS A 41 -2.80 9.46 8.44
CA HIS A 41 -4.19 9.59 7.99
C HIS A 41 -5.17 8.81 8.85
N LEU A 42 -4.79 7.64 9.38
CA LEU A 42 -5.62 6.84 10.28
C LEU A 42 -6.06 7.60 11.55
N ASN A 43 -5.35 8.66 11.97
CA ASN A 43 -5.77 9.50 13.10
C ASN A 43 -6.94 10.44 12.77
N THR A 44 -7.38 10.47 11.51
CA THR A 44 -8.45 11.35 11.01
C THR A 44 -9.74 10.59 10.67
N VAL A 45 -9.75 9.28 10.81
CA VAL A 45 -10.88 8.41 10.45
C VAL A 45 -11.16 7.43 11.57
N ASP A 46 -12.41 6.98 11.68
CA ASP A 46 -12.78 5.90 12.59
C ASP A 46 -12.05 4.61 12.21
N GLY A 47 -11.47 3.94 13.20
CA GLY A 47 -10.73 2.69 12.99
C GLY A 47 -10.85 1.69 14.15
N ILE A 48 -10.24 0.51 13.99
CA ILE A 48 -10.14 -0.51 15.05
C ILE A 48 -9.38 0.00 16.28
N PHE A 49 -8.62 1.07 16.13
CA PHE A 49 -7.84 1.67 17.20
C PHE A 49 -8.59 2.78 17.95
N GLY A 50 -9.84 3.08 17.56
CA GLY A 50 -10.69 4.07 18.21
C GLY A 50 -11.22 5.15 17.25
N PRO A 51 -11.91 6.16 17.81
CA PRO A 51 -12.39 7.32 17.05
C PRO A 51 -11.23 8.21 16.56
N PRO A 52 -11.49 9.11 15.60
CA PRO A 52 -10.48 10.06 15.13
C PRO A 52 -9.96 10.93 16.27
N ILE A 53 -8.64 11.14 16.27
CA ILE A 53 -7.96 12.04 17.22
C ILE A 53 -8.03 13.49 16.71
N PHE A 54 -7.95 13.66 15.40
CA PHE A 54 -8.03 14.96 14.75
C PHE A 54 -9.38 15.10 14.03
N GLU A 55 -10.16 16.09 14.46
CA GLU A 55 -11.45 16.43 13.85
C GLU A 55 -11.30 17.54 12.80
N ASN A 56 -12.30 17.68 11.91
CA ASN A 56 -12.39 18.73 10.88
C ASN A 56 -11.15 18.82 9.95
N THR A 57 -10.54 17.68 9.63
CA THR A 57 -9.31 17.62 8.82
C THR A 57 -9.54 17.74 7.31
N ASP A 58 -10.78 17.88 6.87
CA ASP A 58 -11.16 17.89 5.46
C ASP A 58 -10.65 19.14 4.73
N THR A 59 -10.65 20.29 5.42
CA THR A 59 -10.14 21.58 4.91
C THR A 59 -8.67 21.81 5.23
N SER A 60 -8.04 20.89 5.97
CA SER A 60 -6.66 21.06 6.43
C SER A 60 -5.65 20.77 5.31
N LEU A 61 -4.84 21.77 4.98
CA LEU A 61 -3.78 21.66 3.98
C LEU A 61 -2.77 20.55 4.34
N SER A 62 -2.42 20.39 5.62
CA SER A 62 -1.45 19.35 6.03
C SER A 62 -1.99 17.94 5.78
N PHE A 63 -3.27 17.70 6.07
CA PHE A 63 -3.89 16.40 5.80
C PHE A 63 -4.16 16.16 4.32
N ALA A 64 -4.45 17.22 3.54
CA ALA A 64 -4.48 17.12 2.09
C ALA A 64 -3.12 16.69 1.51
N ILE A 65 -2.01 17.26 2.01
CA ILE A 65 -0.66 16.85 1.63
C ILE A 65 -0.38 15.40 2.02
N ILE A 66 -0.73 14.97 3.24
CA ILE A 66 -0.56 13.58 3.70
C ILE A 66 -1.30 12.62 2.76
N ARG A 67 -2.57 12.90 2.46
CA ARG A 67 -3.41 12.11 1.54
C ARG A 67 -2.80 12.01 0.15
N ALA A 68 -2.33 13.13 -0.41
CA ALA A 68 -1.65 13.16 -1.70
C ALA A 68 -0.34 12.34 -1.68
N MET A 69 0.45 12.44 -0.61
CA MET A 69 1.70 11.69 -0.47
C MET A 69 1.48 10.18 -0.42
N ILE A 70 0.40 9.70 0.20
CA ILE A 70 0.04 8.27 0.19
C ILE A 70 -0.13 7.79 -1.25
N ILE A 71 -0.95 8.51 -2.03
CA ILE A 71 -1.23 8.15 -3.43
C ILE A 71 0.03 8.21 -4.28
N ILE A 72 0.83 9.28 -4.16
CA ILE A 72 2.08 9.43 -4.93
C ILE A 72 3.06 8.30 -4.60
N CYS A 73 3.30 8.03 -3.31
CA CYS A 73 4.23 6.99 -2.90
C CYS A 73 3.78 5.61 -3.37
N TRP A 74 2.52 5.24 -3.18
CA TRP A 74 2.03 3.93 -3.59
C TRP A 74 1.94 3.79 -5.11
N PHE A 75 1.65 4.86 -5.84
CA PHE A 75 1.71 4.84 -7.31
C PHE A 75 3.13 4.55 -7.81
N ILE A 76 4.14 5.21 -7.23
CA ILE A 76 5.56 4.93 -7.53
C ILE A 76 5.91 3.48 -7.17
N ALA A 77 5.47 3.00 -6.00
CA ALA A 77 5.71 1.62 -5.59
C ALA A 77 5.15 0.61 -6.60
N ILE A 78 3.91 0.82 -7.08
CA ILE A 78 3.28 -0.04 -8.11
C ILE A 78 4.09 -0.05 -9.41
N ILE A 79 4.55 1.11 -9.89
CA ILE A 79 5.35 1.20 -11.12
C ILE A 79 6.63 0.35 -11.01
N TYR A 80 7.38 0.50 -9.91
CA TYR A 80 8.63 -0.22 -9.72
C TYR A 80 8.41 -1.70 -9.39
N SER A 81 7.32 -2.04 -8.69
CA SER A 81 6.87 -3.42 -8.49
C SER A 81 6.58 -4.11 -9.82
N LYS A 82 5.86 -3.43 -10.72
CA LYS A 82 5.58 -3.95 -12.07
C LYS A 82 6.86 -4.15 -12.88
N LYS A 83 7.79 -3.18 -12.86
CA LYS A 83 9.10 -3.32 -13.51
C LYS A 83 9.89 -4.53 -12.99
N PHE A 84 9.84 -4.76 -11.68
CA PHE A 84 10.45 -5.94 -11.06
C PHE A 84 9.77 -7.24 -11.50
N LEU A 85 8.44 -7.31 -11.45
CA LEU A 85 7.69 -8.53 -11.76
C LEU A 85 7.85 -8.98 -13.22
N LEU A 86 7.85 -8.04 -14.17
CA LEU A 86 7.98 -8.35 -15.60
C LEU A 86 9.26 -9.11 -15.97
N THR A 87 10.30 -9.03 -15.14
CA THR A 87 11.59 -9.71 -15.37
C THR A 87 11.73 -11.02 -14.59
N GLN A 88 10.72 -11.40 -13.78
CA GLN A 88 10.76 -12.63 -12.99
C GLN A 88 10.11 -13.82 -13.70
N ASP A 89 10.35 -15.01 -13.14
CA ASP A 89 9.80 -16.26 -13.63
C ASP A 89 8.33 -16.47 -13.23
N GLU A 90 7.71 -17.53 -13.75
CA GLU A 90 6.34 -17.88 -13.45
C GLU A 90 6.11 -18.13 -11.94
N LEU A 91 7.11 -18.69 -11.25
CA LEU A 91 7.04 -18.93 -9.82
C LEU A 91 6.83 -17.61 -9.06
N MET A 92 7.56 -16.54 -9.41
CA MET A 92 7.36 -15.22 -8.82
C MET A 92 6.01 -14.61 -9.14
N HIS A 93 5.54 -14.75 -10.37
CA HIS A 93 4.22 -14.27 -10.74
C HIS A 93 3.13 -14.96 -9.91
N ARG A 94 3.23 -16.28 -9.73
CA ARG A 94 2.29 -17.06 -8.90
C ARG A 94 2.42 -16.70 -7.42
N TYR A 95 3.62 -16.48 -6.91
CA TYR A 95 3.85 -16.05 -5.52
C TYR A 95 3.16 -14.72 -5.21
N TYR A 96 3.31 -13.72 -6.09
CA TYR A 96 2.64 -12.43 -5.94
C TYR A 96 1.13 -12.54 -6.14
N LEU A 97 0.68 -13.34 -7.12
CA LEU A 97 -0.73 -13.58 -7.35
C LEU A 97 -1.38 -14.22 -6.12
N TYR A 98 -0.75 -15.23 -5.50
CA TYR A 98 -1.27 -15.87 -4.29
C TYR A 98 -1.31 -14.89 -3.11
N THR A 99 -0.27 -14.07 -2.95
CA THR A 99 -0.22 -13.04 -1.91
C THR A 99 -1.35 -12.01 -2.11
N ALA A 100 -1.56 -11.54 -3.33
CA ALA A 100 -2.59 -10.56 -3.67
C ALA A 100 -4.02 -11.13 -3.73
N ALA A 101 -4.16 -12.43 -4.01
CA ALA A 101 -5.44 -13.14 -4.06
C ALA A 101 -6.00 -13.46 -2.66
N SER A 102 -5.24 -13.17 -1.59
CA SER A 102 -5.83 -13.14 -0.25
C SER A 102 -6.91 -12.06 -0.22
N GLY A 103 -8.19 -12.46 -0.11
CA GLY A 103 -9.34 -11.55 -0.26
C GLY A 103 -9.24 -10.29 0.61
N GLY A 104 -8.59 -10.39 1.77
CA GLY A 104 -8.31 -9.26 2.66
C GLY A 104 -7.53 -8.13 1.98
N PHE A 105 -6.56 -8.40 1.12
CA PHE A 105 -5.77 -7.35 0.46
C PHE A 105 -6.63 -6.45 -0.45
N GLY A 106 -7.59 -7.03 -1.17
CA GLY A 106 -8.52 -6.28 -2.01
C GLY A 106 -9.44 -5.37 -1.19
N PHE A 107 -10.07 -5.90 -0.14
CA PHE A 107 -10.93 -5.14 0.75
C PHE A 107 -10.17 -4.03 1.49
N VAL A 108 -8.97 -4.32 2.01
CA VAL A 108 -8.07 -3.31 2.60
C VAL A 108 -7.85 -2.19 1.60
N THR A 109 -7.41 -2.51 0.39
CA THR A 109 -6.95 -1.49 -0.57
C THR A 109 -8.08 -0.58 -1.05
N VAL A 110 -9.27 -1.13 -1.29
CA VAL A 110 -10.46 -0.35 -1.70
C VAL A 110 -10.96 0.52 -0.55
N GLY A 111 -11.07 -0.02 0.67
CA GLY A 111 -11.47 0.75 1.85
C GLY A 111 -10.48 1.87 2.17
N MET A 112 -9.18 1.62 2.02
CA MET A 112 -8.13 2.64 2.14
C MET A 112 -8.34 3.77 1.14
N LEU A 113 -8.57 3.44 -0.14
CA LEU A 113 -8.76 4.44 -1.17
C LEU A 113 -9.98 5.33 -0.90
N PHE A 114 -11.12 4.75 -0.52
CA PHE A 114 -12.31 5.53 -0.19
C PHE A 114 -12.11 6.41 1.04
N SER A 115 -11.41 5.93 2.06
CA SER A 115 -11.07 6.71 3.24
C SER A 115 -10.20 7.94 2.90
N ILE A 116 -9.28 7.83 1.93
CA ILE A 116 -8.47 8.96 1.45
C ILE A 116 -9.33 9.96 0.68
N LEU A 117 -10.28 9.45 -0.12
CA LEU A 117 -11.10 10.27 -1.01
C LEU A 117 -12.33 10.88 -0.34
N GLN A 118 -12.77 10.35 0.79
CA GLN A 118 -13.96 10.79 1.51
C GLN A 118 -14.04 12.31 1.71
N PRO A 119 -12.99 13.04 2.12
CA PRO A 119 -13.06 14.50 2.28
C PRO A 119 -13.44 15.26 1.01
N TYR A 120 -13.25 14.64 -0.16
CA TYR A 120 -13.48 15.24 -1.48
C TYR A 120 -14.75 14.73 -2.15
N LEU A 121 -15.41 13.75 -1.55
CA LEU A 121 -16.61 13.10 -2.08
C LEU A 121 -17.72 13.24 -1.04
N SER A 122 -18.90 13.69 -1.44
CA SER A 122 -20.02 13.97 -0.53
C SER A 122 -20.70 12.69 0.02
N PHE A 123 -19.93 11.70 0.46
CA PHE A 123 -20.38 10.50 1.14
C PHE A 123 -19.58 10.31 2.43
N THR A 124 -20.14 9.58 3.38
CA THR A 124 -19.44 9.18 4.61
C THR A 124 -19.21 7.68 4.54
N ILE A 125 -17.94 7.25 4.50
CA ILE A 125 -17.58 5.84 4.41
C ILE A 125 -16.61 5.52 5.53
N GLY A 126 -17.08 4.79 6.56
CA GLY A 126 -16.19 4.23 7.57
C GLY A 126 -15.20 3.26 6.92
N PHE A 127 -13.91 3.39 7.24
CA PHE A 127 -12.84 2.52 6.71
C PHE A 127 -13.13 1.02 6.93
N TYR A 128 -13.80 0.67 8.03
CA TYR A 128 -14.23 -0.69 8.37
C TYR A 128 -15.60 -1.11 7.82
N GLY A 129 -16.37 -0.19 7.21
CA GLY A 129 -17.67 -0.51 6.63
C GLY A 129 -17.59 -1.54 5.49
N TYR A 130 -16.41 -1.80 4.95
CA TYR A 130 -16.14 -2.81 3.92
C TYR A 130 -15.45 -4.08 4.43
N PHE A 131 -15.13 -4.16 5.72
CA PHE A 131 -14.54 -5.35 6.35
C PHE A 131 -15.58 -6.30 6.95
N LEU A 132 -16.81 -5.82 7.14
CA LEU A 132 -17.95 -6.57 7.69
C LEU A 132 -18.89 -7.03 6.58
#